data_AF-A0A2V7RPY6-F1
#
_entry.id   AF-A0A2V7RPY6-F1
#
_cell.length_a   1.000
_cell.length_b   1.000
_cell.length_c   1.000
_cell.angle_alpha   90.00
_cell.angle_beta   90.00
_cell.angle_gamma   90.00
#
_symmetry.space_group_name_H-M   'P 1'
#
loop_
_entity.id
_entity.type
_entity.pdbx_description
1 polymer ?
#
loop_
_entity_poly.entity_id
_entity_poly.type
_entity_poly.pdbx_seq_one_letter_code
_entity_poly.pdbx_strand_id
1 'polypeptide(L)'
;MAYREFLDSKGVSWRVWSTVPSAGTRLRGGFDQGWLTFESTNPESTTLRRLVPIPPDWETAPESKLELMCRSADEVARPGPSRQQPSAAESSDLG
;
A
#
# COMPACT_ATOMS: atom_id res chain seq x y z
N MET A 1 0.51 -2.46 -16.43
CA MET A 1 0.92 -2.32 -15.02
C MET A 1 1.97 -3.38 -14.77
N ALA A 2 3.21 -2.98 -14.52
CA ALA A 2 4.23 -3.94 -14.14
C ALA A 2 4.02 -4.39 -12.69
N TYR A 3 4.42 -5.62 -12.40
CA TYR A 3 4.28 -6.27 -11.10
C TYR A 3 5.55 -7.07 -10.81
N ARG A 4 6.04 -7.00 -9.57
CA ARG A 4 7.19 -7.78 -9.12
C ARG A 4 7.00 -8.22 -7.67
N GLU A 5 7.72 -9.29 -7.33
CA GLU A 5 7.90 -9.75 -5.96
C GLU A 5 9.38 -9.72 -5.63
N PHE A 6 9.72 -9.40 -4.38
CA PHE A 6 11.09 -9.46 -3.88
C PHE A 6 11.09 -9.73 -2.37
N LEU A 7 12.22 -10.23 -1.87
CA LEU A 7 12.47 -10.39 -0.44
C LEU A 7 13.36 -9.24 0.04
N ASP A 8 12.99 -8.56 1.12
CA ASP A 8 13.89 -7.58 1.72
C ASP A 8 14.98 -8.24 2.58
N SER A 9 15.99 -7.46 2.98
CA SER A 9 17.07 -7.92 3.85
C SER A 9 16.64 -8.47 5.22
N LYS A 10 15.39 -8.21 5.64
CA LYS A 10 14.80 -8.70 6.89
C LYS A 10 13.98 -9.98 6.69
N GLY A 11 13.89 -10.49 5.47
CA GLY A 11 13.09 -11.67 5.15
C GLY A 11 11.59 -11.38 4.99
N VAL A 12 11.19 -10.12 4.82
CA VAL A 12 9.80 -9.78 4.52
C VAL A 12 9.59 -9.83 3.01
N SER A 13 8.61 -10.62 2.58
CA SER A 13 8.19 -10.69 1.18
C SER A 13 7.28 -9.53 0.81
N TRP A 14 7.64 -8.84 -0.27
CA TRP A 14 6.91 -7.69 -0.77
C TRP A 14 6.41 -7.92 -2.19
N ARG A 15 5.19 -7.47 -2.45
CA ARG A 15 4.64 -7.26 -3.79
C ARG A 15 4.74 -5.80 -4.14
N VAL A 16 5.17 -5.49 -5.36
CA VAL A 16 5.24 -4.11 -5.84
C VAL A 16 4.60 -3.99 -7.23
N TRP A 17 3.78 -2.96 -7.40
CA TRP A 17 3.16 -2.64 -8.68
C TRP A 17 3.02 -1.14 -8.90
N SER A 18 3.03 -0.75 -10.17
CA SER A 18 2.76 0.63 -10.61
C SER A 18 1.26 0.87 -10.80
N THR A 19 0.74 1.98 -10.28
CA THR A 19 -0.58 2.51 -10.65
C THR A 19 -0.43 3.85 -11.32
N VAL A 20 -1.00 3.99 -12.52
CA VAL A 20 -1.10 5.28 -13.23
C VAL A 20 -2.58 5.64 -13.32
N PRO A 21 -3.02 6.78 -12.78
CA PRO A 21 -4.42 7.17 -12.81
C PRO A 21 -4.87 7.51 -14.24
N SER A 22 -6.15 7.28 -14.53
CA SER A 22 -6.75 7.65 -15.81
C SER A 22 -6.73 9.17 -16.00
N ALA A 23 -6.61 9.60 -17.27
CA ALA A 23 -6.63 11.01 -17.65
C ALA A 23 -7.86 11.74 -17.06
N GLY A 24 -7.63 12.90 -16.45
CA GLY A 24 -8.68 13.71 -15.80
C GLY A 24 -8.85 13.48 -14.30
N THR A 25 -8.22 12.45 -13.72
CA THR A 25 -8.22 12.25 -12.25
C THR A 25 -7.37 13.33 -11.58
N ARG A 26 -8.00 14.20 -10.79
CA ARG A 26 -7.27 15.22 -10.01
C ARG A 26 -6.79 14.64 -8.69
N LEU A 27 -5.56 14.15 -8.68
CA LEU A 27 -4.86 13.75 -7.46
C LEU A 27 -3.94 14.88 -6.97
N ARG A 28 -3.53 14.82 -5.71
CA ARG A 28 -2.62 15.80 -5.07
C ARG A 28 -1.30 15.10 -4.76
N GLY A 29 -0.24 15.87 -4.53
CA GLY A 29 1.04 15.34 -4.05
C GLY A 29 1.77 14.44 -5.04
N GLY A 30 1.65 14.68 -6.36
CA GLY A 30 2.36 13.94 -7.41
C GLY A 30 1.73 12.61 -7.82
N PHE A 31 0.65 12.18 -7.15
CA PHE A 31 -0.05 10.94 -7.47
C PHE A 31 -0.68 10.93 -8.88
N ASP A 32 -0.86 12.10 -9.49
CA ASP A 32 -1.27 12.27 -10.88
C ASP A 32 -0.24 11.73 -11.88
N GLN A 33 1.03 11.65 -11.48
CA GLN A 33 2.11 11.02 -12.26
C GLN A 33 2.23 9.51 -12.00
N GLY A 34 1.32 8.94 -11.20
CA GLY A 34 1.35 7.55 -10.77
C GLY A 34 2.21 7.31 -9.54
N TRP A 35 2.06 6.12 -8.97
CA TRP A 35 2.77 5.68 -7.77
C TRP A 35 3.10 4.20 -7.80
N LEU A 36 4.13 3.82 -7.06
CA LEU A 36 4.34 2.42 -6.67
C LEU A 36 3.54 2.13 -5.41
N THR A 37 2.94 0.95 -5.35
CA THR A 37 2.41 0.39 -4.10
C THR A 37 3.26 -0.82 -3.73
N PHE A 38 3.71 -0.85 -2.48
CA PHE A 38 4.39 -1.98 -1.86
C PHE A 38 3.43 -2.61 -0.85
N GLU A 39 3.22 -3.92 -0.96
CA GLU A 39 2.38 -4.70 -0.05
C GLU A 39 3.18 -5.83 0.57
N SER A 40 3.18 -5.89 1.90
CA SER A 40 3.72 -7.04 2.62
C SER A 40 2.78 -8.22 2.40
N THR A 41 3.35 -9.36 1.98
CA THR A 41 2.57 -10.61 1.83
C THR A 41 2.60 -11.48 3.08
N ASN A 42 3.27 -11.02 4.14
CA ASN A 42 3.31 -11.75 5.39
C ASN A 42 1.89 -11.79 6.01
N PRO A 43 1.32 -12.97 6.32
CA PRO A 43 -0.03 -13.06 6.90
C PRO A 43 -0.17 -12.32 8.24
N GLU A 44 0.91 -12.12 8.98
CA GLU A 44 0.91 -11.39 10.27
C GLU A 44 1.03 -9.86 10.08
N SER A 45 1.39 -9.40 8.88
CA SER A 45 1.62 -7.98 8.58
C SER A 45 0.72 -7.50 7.46
N THR A 46 -0.02 -6.44 7.74
CA THR A 46 -0.97 -5.81 6.82
C THR A 46 -0.40 -4.50 6.26
N THR A 47 0.92 -4.37 6.18
CA THR A 47 1.58 -3.11 5.79
C THR A 47 1.44 -2.84 4.28
N LEU A 48 0.90 -1.67 3.96
CA LEU A 48 0.93 -1.08 2.62
C LEU A 48 1.78 0.18 2.64
N ARG A 49 2.58 0.40 1.60
CA ARG A 49 3.35 1.63 1.42
C ARG A 49 3.22 2.16 0.01
N ARG A 50 3.28 3.48 -0.17
CA ARG A 50 3.21 4.12 -1.48
C ARG A 50 4.38 5.06 -1.71
N LEU A 51 4.97 4.96 -2.90
CA LEU A 51 6.05 5.82 -3.34
C LEU A 51 5.60 6.61 -4.56
N VAL A 52 5.77 7.93 -4.50
CA VAL A 52 5.35 8.87 -5.53
C VAL A 52 6.53 9.78 -5.88
N PRO A 53 6.80 10.04 -7.17
CA PRO A 53 6.20 9.41 -8.35
C PRO A 53 6.75 7.98 -8.57
N ILE A 54 6.33 7.31 -9.64
CA ILE A 54 6.94 6.04 -10.08
C ILE A 54 8.41 6.28 -10.42
N PRO A 55 9.38 5.66 -9.72
CA PRO A 55 10.79 5.79 -10.06
C PRO A 55 11.12 5.16 -11.42
N PRO A 56 12.02 5.76 -12.21
CA PRO A 56 12.51 5.12 -13.43
C PRO A 56 13.22 3.80 -13.10
N ASP A 57 13.14 2.85 -14.02
CA ASP A 57 13.83 1.55 -13.98
C ASP A 57 13.47 0.64 -12.79
N TRP A 58 12.41 0.94 -12.02
CA TRP A 58 12.00 0.08 -10.90
C TRP A 58 11.71 -1.36 -11.36
N GLU A 59 11.24 -1.54 -12.60
CA GLU A 59 10.90 -2.84 -13.19
C GLU A 59 12.12 -3.74 -13.35
N THR A 60 13.31 -3.17 -13.55
CA THR A 60 14.57 -3.90 -13.74
C THR A 60 15.54 -3.72 -12.57
N ALA A 61 15.17 -2.89 -11.59
CA ALA A 61 15.96 -2.61 -10.41
C ALA A 61 16.30 -3.91 -9.62
N PRO A 62 17.51 -4.01 -9.05
CA PRO A 62 17.83 -5.10 -8.14
C PRO A 62 16.98 -5.02 -6.87
N GLU A 63 16.81 -6.15 -6.18
CA GLU A 63 15.97 -6.24 -4.97
C GLU A 63 16.43 -5.28 -3.87
N SER A 64 17.74 -5.08 -3.72
CA SER A 64 18.29 -4.09 -2.77
C SER A 64 17.84 -2.66 -3.07
N LYS A 65 17.64 -2.30 -4.35
CA LYS A 65 17.12 -0.98 -4.74
C LYS A 65 15.60 -0.91 -4.53
N LEU A 66 14.88 -2.00 -4.77
CA LEU A 66 13.45 -2.11 -4.43
C LEU A 66 13.22 -1.98 -2.93
N GLU A 67 14.10 -2.55 -2.10
CA GLU A 67 14.06 -2.40 -0.64
C GLU A 67 14.24 -0.92 -0.23
N LEU A 68 15.20 -0.21 -0.82
CA LEU A 68 15.38 1.22 -0.55
C LEU A 68 14.15 2.05 -0.96
N MET A 69 13.52 1.71 -2.09
CA MET A 69 12.25 2.33 -2.52
C MET A 69 11.12 2.03 -1.52
N CYS A 70 10.98 0.79 -1.07
CA CYS A 70 9.98 0.39 -0.07
C CYS A 70 10.17 1.11 1.27
N ARG A 71 11.43 1.28 1.70
CA ARG A 71 11.76 1.98 2.95
C ARG A 71 11.48 3.48 2.90
N SER A 72 11.60 4.09 1.73
CA SER A 72 11.30 5.52 1.50
C SER A 72 9.82 5.79 1.19
N ALA A 73 9.04 4.75 0.92
CA ALA A 73 7.60 4.85 0.67
C ALA A 73 6.83 5.18 1.97
N ASP A 74 5.80 6.02 1.83
CA ASP A 74 4.91 6.39 2.93
C ASP A 74 4.00 5.22 3.29
N GLU A 75 3.91 4.90 4.58
CA GLU A 75 3.01 3.85 5.07
C GLU A 75 1.55 4.31 5.02
N VAL A 76 0.69 3.46 4.48
CA VAL A 76 -0.73 3.75 4.24
C VAL A 76 -1.57 2.79 5.08
N ALA A 77 -2.53 3.32 5.82
CA ALA A 77 -3.53 2.49 6.48
C ALA A 77 -4.31 1.69 5.42
N ARG A 78 -4.37 0.36 5.55
CA ARG A 78 -5.38 -0.40 4.81
C ARG A 78 -6.75 0.14 5.23
N PRO A 79 -7.68 0.39 4.30
CA PRO A 79 -9.08 0.49 4.66
C PRO A 79 -9.41 -0.80 5.41
N GLY A 80 -9.61 -0.71 6.73
CA GLY A 80 -10.06 -1.87 7.50
C GLY A 80 -11.37 -2.38 6.92
N PRO A 81 -11.74 -3.65 7.12
CA PRO A 81 -13.12 -4.04 6.90
C PRO A 81 -13.97 -3.06 7.69
N SER A 82 -14.86 -2.35 7.00
CA SER A 82 -15.85 -1.46 7.59
C SER A 82 -16.36 -2.17 8.83
N ARG A 83 -16.13 -1.61 10.02
CA ARG A 83 -16.73 -2.09 11.26
C ARG A 83 -18.23 -1.99 11.04
N GLN A 84 -18.87 -3.06 10.53
CA GLN A 84 -20.29 -3.26 10.69
C GLN A 84 -20.46 -3.28 12.20
N GLN A 85 -20.88 -2.14 12.75
CA GLN A 85 -21.34 -2.07 14.12
C GLN A 85 -22.50 -3.06 14.21
N PRO A 86 -22.44 -4.13 15.01
CA PRO A 86 -23.68 -4.70 15.49
C PRO A 86 -24.31 -3.62 16.36
N SER A 87 -25.33 -2.95 15.82
CA SER A 87 -26.30 -2.21 16.61
C SER A 87 -27.06 -3.23 17.44
N ALA A 88 -26.49 -3.63 18.58
CA ALA A 88 -27.22 -4.30 19.66
C ALA A 88 -27.62 -3.18 20.64
N ALA A 89 -28.86 -2.71 20.48
CA ALA A 89 -29.98 -3.00 21.39
C ALA A 89 -29.88 -2.14 22.66
N GLU A 90 -30.58 -1.00 22.65
CA GLU A 90 -31.75 -0.76 23.53
C GLU A 90 -31.34 -0.73 25.01
N SER A 91 -31.06 0.46 25.53
CA SER A 91 -32.04 1.27 26.27
C SER A 91 -32.58 0.56 27.53
N SER A 92 -32.01 0.97 28.66
CA SER A 92 -32.67 1.34 29.92
C SER A 92 -34.00 0.69 30.32
N ASP A 93 -34.04 0.03 31.49
CA ASP A 93 -34.87 0.34 32.68
C ASP A 93 -34.65 -0.79 33.73
N LEU A 94 -34.05 -0.55 34.91
CA LEU A 94 -34.69 -0.07 36.15
C LEU A 94 -36.06 -0.72 36.46
N GLY A 95 -36.08 -1.58 37.48
CA GLY A 95 -37.28 -2.19 38.06
C GLY A 95 -36.98 -3.38 38.94
#